data_AF-A0A850GB26-F1
#
_entry.id   AF-A0A850GB26-F1
#
_cell.length_a   1.000
_cell.length_b   1.000
_cell.length_c   1.000
_cell.angle_alpha   90.00
_cell.angle_beta   90.00
_cell.angle_gamma   90.00
#
_symmetry.space_group_name_H-M   'P 1'
#
loop_
_entity.id
_entity.type
_entity.pdbx_description
1 polymer ?
#
loop_
_entity_poly.entity_id
_entity_poly.type
_entity_poly.pdbx_seq_one_letter_code
_entity_poly.pdbx_strand_id
1 'polypeptide(L)'
;MRTSLIAVAALGLLSTLACADAPITAADLQADGQLRPSSQQSVHHASSEANRPKAQRAERLRVTGLLAPQSQGALEDSTRFSVEGEAIYLHLRADDLTEPRPVTFVWTHGDERRETMGFLQPAETLAPAASLLLDQPLAREGEQDTKDFDPLAHAGAWSVEVYSTDANGRSLVFERTFEVLEAETFAAYQAEQVALVEQGPA
;
A
#
# COMPACT_ATOMS: atom_id res chain seq x y z
N MET A 1 31.75 61.71 -34.48
CA MET A 1 30.71 62.75 -34.67
C MET A 1 29.39 62.24 -34.12
N ARG A 2 28.76 63.05 -33.24
CA ARG A 2 27.35 63.05 -32.80
C ARG A 2 26.84 61.88 -31.94
N THR A 3 27.04 62.10 -30.65
CA THR A 3 26.06 61.97 -29.55
C THR A 3 24.60 62.25 -29.95
N SER A 4 23.67 61.44 -29.43
CA SER A 4 22.43 61.92 -28.78
C SER A 4 21.87 60.83 -27.85
N LEU A 5 21.85 61.15 -26.55
CA LEU A 5 20.99 60.57 -25.52
C LEU A 5 19.58 61.18 -25.64
N ILE A 6 18.54 60.48 -25.18
CA ILE A 6 17.56 60.98 -24.18
C ILE A 6 16.74 59.79 -23.66
N ALA A 7 16.60 59.79 -22.33
CA ALA A 7 15.86 58.88 -21.48
C ALA A 7 14.37 59.26 -21.37
N VAL A 8 13.54 58.40 -20.75
CA VAL A 8 12.79 58.68 -19.50
C VAL A 8 11.81 57.52 -19.17
N ALA A 9 12.03 57.00 -17.95
CA ALA A 9 11.12 56.53 -16.90
C ALA A 9 9.89 55.60 -17.16
N ALA A 10 10.02 54.42 -16.56
CA ALA A 10 9.18 53.87 -15.47
C ALA A 10 7.64 53.94 -15.55
N LEU A 11 6.99 52.78 -15.44
CA LEU A 11 6.05 52.50 -14.35
C LEU A 11 5.80 50.98 -14.27
N GLY A 12 5.89 50.43 -13.06
CA GLY A 12 5.56 49.03 -12.81
C GLY A 12 4.06 48.77 -12.80
N LEU A 13 3.70 47.50 -13.01
CA LEU A 13 2.47 46.91 -12.50
C LEU A 13 2.68 45.42 -12.26
N LEU A 14 2.66 45.04 -10.98
CA LEU A 14 2.33 43.69 -10.57
C LEU A 14 0.96 43.33 -11.16
N SER A 15 0.85 42.15 -11.76
CA SER A 15 -0.45 41.52 -12.02
C SER A 15 -0.34 40.05 -11.68
N THR A 16 -0.60 39.78 -10.40
CA THR A 16 -1.12 38.52 -9.92
C THR A 16 -2.37 38.16 -10.73
N LEU A 17 -2.29 37.17 -11.61
CA LEU A 17 -3.47 36.49 -12.11
C LEU A 17 -3.54 35.14 -11.41
N ALA A 18 -4.21 35.18 -10.26
CA ALA A 18 -4.85 34.02 -9.69
C ALA A 18 -5.67 33.32 -10.78
N CYS A 19 -5.54 32.00 -10.89
CA CYS A 19 -6.49 31.19 -11.63
C CYS A 19 -7.82 31.23 -10.86
N ALA A 20 -8.61 32.27 -11.09
CA ALA A 20 -10.02 32.26 -10.77
C ALA A 20 -10.68 31.32 -11.78
N ASP A 21 -11.21 30.21 -11.30
CA ASP A 21 -12.18 29.39 -12.01
C ASP A 21 -13.41 30.28 -12.27
N ALA A 22 -13.45 30.91 -13.45
CA ALA A 22 -14.55 31.78 -13.81
C ALA A 22 -15.79 30.90 -14.05
N PRO A 23 -16.92 31.16 -13.36
CA PRO A 23 -18.11 30.35 -13.56
C PRO A 23 -18.59 30.51 -14.99
N ILE A 24 -18.90 29.40 -15.65
CA ILE A 24 -19.54 29.36 -16.97
C ILE A 24 -20.81 30.23 -16.89
N THR A 25 -20.87 31.29 -17.68
CA THR A 25 -22.02 32.18 -17.71
C THR A 25 -22.98 31.79 -18.83
N ALA A 26 -24.23 32.25 -18.77
CA ALA A 26 -25.22 31.98 -19.82
C ALA A 26 -24.80 32.49 -21.22
N ALA A 27 -23.80 33.38 -21.30
CA ALA A 27 -23.23 33.84 -22.57
C ALA A 27 -22.36 32.79 -23.27
N ASP A 28 -21.84 31.83 -22.51
CA ASP A 28 -20.92 30.77 -22.96
C ASP A 28 -21.67 29.51 -23.44
N LEU A 29 -22.99 29.47 -23.24
CA LEU A 29 -23.88 28.39 -23.62
C LEU A 29 -24.64 28.67 -24.92
N GLN A 30 -24.75 27.65 -25.74
CA GLN A 30 -25.64 27.57 -26.89
C GLN A 30 -27.07 27.28 -26.42
N ALA A 31 -28.05 27.52 -27.29
CA ALA A 31 -29.46 27.32 -26.96
C ALA A 31 -29.84 25.86 -26.69
N ASP A 32 -29.00 24.90 -27.10
CA ASP A 32 -29.11 23.47 -26.81
C ASP A 32 -28.35 23.04 -25.54
N GLY A 33 -27.78 23.99 -24.80
CA GLY A 33 -27.02 23.75 -23.57
C GLY A 33 -25.56 23.35 -23.80
N GLN A 34 -25.05 23.33 -25.04
CA GLN A 34 -23.64 23.07 -25.30
C GLN A 34 -22.79 24.33 -25.16
N LEU A 35 -21.51 24.18 -24.79
CA LEU A 35 -20.59 25.33 -24.76
C LEU A 35 -20.27 25.80 -26.18
N ARG A 36 -20.19 27.12 -26.37
CA ARG A 36 -19.74 27.71 -27.64
C ARG A 36 -18.24 27.46 -27.82
N PRO A 37 -17.77 26.94 -28.97
CA PRO A 37 -16.34 26.87 -29.25
C PRO A 37 -15.81 28.29 -29.43
N SER A 38 -15.04 28.79 -28.46
CA SER A 38 -14.35 30.06 -28.58
C SER A 38 -13.21 29.93 -29.59
N SER A 39 -13.29 30.66 -30.69
CA SER A 39 -12.22 30.79 -31.69
C SER A 39 -11.06 31.61 -31.12
N GLN A 40 -10.32 31.09 -30.13
CA GLN A 40 -8.96 31.50 -29.77
C GLN A 40 -8.36 30.63 -28.63
N GLN A 41 -8.24 29.32 -28.84
CA GLN A 41 -7.13 28.56 -28.22
C GLN A 41 -6.91 27.26 -28.99
N SER A 42 -6.00 27.31 -29.97
CA SER A 42 -5.46 26.11 -30.58
C SER A 42 -4.57 25.42 -29.53
N VAL A 43 -5.16 24.61 -28.66
CA VAL A 43 -4.42 23.64 -27.86
C VAL A 43 -4.10 22.48 -28.79
N HIS A 44 -3.16 22.73 -29.71
CA HIS A 44 -2.50 21.65 -30.41
C HIS A 44 -1.96 20.70 -29.34
N HIS A 45 -2.37 19.44 -29.46
CA HIS A 45 -1.79 18.28 -28.81
C HIS A 45 -0.26 18.32 -28.89
N ALA A 46 0.37 18.98 -27.92
CA ALA A 46 1.71 18.65 -27.48
C ALA A 46 1.55 17.44 -26.56
N SER A 47 1.29 16.28 -27.16
CA SER A 47 1.50 15.00 -26.49
C SER A 47 2.99 14.90 -26.20
N SER A 48 3.38 15.41 -25.04
CA SER A 48 4.72 15.38 -24.53
C SER A 48 5.16 13.92 -24.43
N GLU A 49 6.28 13.59 -25.08
CA GLU A 49 7.03 12.35 -24.78
C GLU A 49 7.47 12.27 -23.31
N ALA A 50 7.25 13.32 -22.53
CA ALA A 50 7.46 13.40 -21.08
C ALA A 50 6.42 12.63 -20.24
N ASN A 51 5.32 12.13 -20.84
CA ASN A 51 4.29 11.38 -20.12
C ASN A 51 4.11 9.93 -20.61
N ARG A 52 5.14 9.35 -21.24
CA ARG A 52 5.19 7.89 -21.37
C ARG A 52 5.42 7.31 -19.98
N PRO A 53 4.58 6.38 -19.48
CA PRO A 53 4.91 5.58 -18.31
C PRO A 53 6.31 5.02 -18.55
N LYS A 54 7.28 5.37 -17.70
CA LYS A 54 8.61 4.76 -17.77
C LYS A 54 8.38 3.25 -17.74
N ALA A 55 8.93 2.55 -18.73
CA ALA A 55 8.86 1.10 -18.76
C ALA A 55 9.42 0.59 -17.43
N GLN A 56 8.55 0.09 -16.56
CA GLN A 56 8.96 -0.50 -15.29
C GLN A 56 9.82 -1.69 -15.65
N ARG A 57 11.12 -1.58 -15.36
CA ARG A 57 12.03 -2.71 -15.50
C ARG A 57 11.52 -3.80 -14.57
N ALA A 58 11.29 -4.99 -15.12
CA ALA A 58 10.96 -6.18 -14.36
C ALA A 58 12.22 -6.64 -13.62
N GLU A 59 12.56 -5.94 -12.55
CA GLU A 59 13.55 -6.41 -11.59
C GLU A 59 12.88 -7.49 -10.75
N ARG A 60 13.52 -8.66 -10.65
CA ARG A 60 13.04 -9.77 -9.85
C ARG A 60 13.13 -9.35 -8.38
N LEU A 61 11.98 -9.00 -7.82
CA LEU A 61 11.88 -8.48 -6.46
C LEU A 61 12.37 -9.54 -5.46
N ARG A 62 13.32 -9.16 -4.60
CA ARG A 62 13.80 -9.99 -3.49
C ARG A 62 13.16 -9.47 -2.21
N VAL A 63 12.31 -10.30 -1.60
CA VAL A 63 11.56 -9.91 -0.40
C VAL A 63 12.02 -10.76 0.77
N THR A 64 12.40 -10.10 1.86
CA THR A 64 12.60 -10.72 3.17
C THR A 64 11.41 -10.35 4.05
N GLY A 65 10.92 -11.28 4.87
CA GLY A 65 9.75 -11.03 5.71
C GLY A 65 9.65 -11.90 6.95
N LEU A 66 8.93 -11.39 7.94
CA LEU A 66 8.60 -12.08 9.18
C LEU A 66 7.17 -11.81 9.63
N LEU A 67 6.67 -12.63 10.54
CA LEU A 67 5.39 -12.41 11.21
C LEU A 67 5.62 -12.12 12.68
N ALA A 68 5.01 -11.06 13.19
CA ALA A 68 5.15 -10.65 14.57
C ALA A 68 3.79 -10.28 15.19
N PRO A 69 3.60 -10.46 16.51
CA PRO A 69 2.43 -9.97 17.20
C PRO A 69 2.47 -8.44 17.39
N GLN A 70 3.64 -7.80 17.25
CA GLN A 70 3.79 -6.35 17.36
C GLN A 70 3.86 -5.67 16.00
N SER A 71 3.24 -4.49 15.92
CA SER A 71 3.33 -3.62 14.74
C SER A 71 4.63 -2.81 14.68
N GLN A 72 5.32 -2.60 15.80
CA GLN A 72 6.55 -1.80 15.90
C GLN A 72 7.43 -2.29 17.05
N GLY A 73 8.69 -1.86 17.09
CA GLY A 73 9.62 -2.12 18.18
C GLY A 73 10.49 -3.35 17.95
N ALA A 74 10.81 -4.06 19.04
CA ALA A 74 11.60 -5.29 18.97
C ALA A 74 10.75 -6.41 18.35
N LEU A 75 10.94 -6.63 17.05
CA LEU A 75 10.20 -7.63 16.29
C LEU A 75 10.66 -9.03 16.67
N GLU A 76 9.72 -9.85 17.11
CA GLU A 76 9.94 -11.28 17.35
C GLU A 76 9.29 -12.09 16.24
N ASP A 77 10.12 -12.82 15.50
CA ASP A 77 9.62 -13.66 14.43
C ASP A 77 8.94 -14.91 14.99
N SER A 78 7.62 -15.01 14.79
CA SER A 78 6.78 -16.05 15.35
C SER A 78 6.15 -16.91 14.26
N THR A 79 5.95 -18.19 14.57
CA THR A 79 5.19 -19.14 13.73
C THR A 79 3.88 -19.57 14.37
N ARG A 80 3.64 -19.14 15.61
CA ARG A 80 2.46 -19.48 16.42
C ARG A 80 1.94 -18.23 17.10
N PHE A 81 0.63 -18.03 17.06
CA PHE A 81 -0.05 -16.86 17.60
C PHE A 81 -1.25 -17.29 18.45
N SER A 82 -1.64 -16.49 19.43
CA SER A 82 -2.89 -16.71 20.17
C SER A 82 -4.07 -16.17 19.36
N VAL A 83 -5.19 -16.88 19.40
CA VAL A 83 -6.49 -16.40 18.91
C VAL A 83 -6.99 -15.16 19.67
N GLU A 84 -6.53 -14.94 20.91
CA GLU A 84 -6.82 -13.74 21.70
C GLU A 84 -5.95 -12.53 21.32
N GLY A 85 -4.99 -12.72 20.40
CA GLY A 85 -4.20 -11.62 19.87
C GLY A 85 -5.09 -10.65 19.07
N GLU A 86 -4.76 -9.35 19.10
CA GLU A 86 -5.49 -8.36 18.30
C GLU A 86 -5.25 -8.57 16.80
N ALA A 87 -3.98 -8.71 16.42
CA ALA A 87 -3.57 -8.84 15.04
C ALA A 87 -2.23 -9.57 14.88
N ILE A 88 -2.02 -10.11 13.69
CA ILE A 88 -0.73 -10.63 13.23
C ILE A 88 -0.19 -9.67 12.19
N TYR A 89 1.03 -9.18 12.38
CA TYR A 89 1.66 -8.20 11.50
C TYR A 89 2.69 -8.88 10.60
N LEU A 90 2.51 -8.71 9.29
CA LEU A 90 3.50 -9.05 8.29
C LEU A 90 4.44 -7.87 8.11
N HIS A 91 5.71 -8.09 8.42
CA HIS A 91 6.79 -7.13 8.18
C HIS A 91 7.61 -7.58 6.99
N LEU A 92 7.83 -6.69 6.03
CA LEU A 92 8.57 -6.99 4.81
C LEU A 92 9.67 -5.96 4.56
N ARG A 93 10.71 -6.40 3.88
CA ARG A 93 11.74 -5.58 3.26
C ARG A 93 11.94 -6.08 1.83
N ALA A 94 11.85 -5.17 0.88
CA ALA A 94 12.21 -5.45 -0.50
C ALA A 94 13.64 -4.95 -0.75
N ASP A 95 14.56 -5.87 -1.04
CA ASP A 95 15.95 -5.53 -1.36
C ASP A 95 16.02 -4.86 -2.74
N ASP A 96 16.94 -3.91 -2.89
CA ASP A 96 17.23 -3.16 -4.12
C ASP A 96 16.03 -2.39 -4.70
N LEU A 97 14.97 -2.18 -3.92
CA LEU A 97 13.78 -1.47 -4.38
C LEU A 97 14.00 0.04 -4.40
N THR A 98 13.99 0.66 -5.58
CA THR A 98 14.18 2.12 -5.72
C THR A 98 12.88 2.92 -5.75
N GLU A 99 11.77 2.30 -6.14
CA GLU A 99 10.45 2.93 -6.26
C GLU A 99 9.39 2.02 -5.63
N PRO A 100 8.30 2.57 -5.05
CA PRO A 100 7.23 1.75 -4.48
C PRO A 100 6.64 0.77 -5.49
N ARG A 101 6.36 -0.46 -5.07
CA ARG A 101 5.79 -1.50 -5.95
C ARG A 101 4.44 -1.99 -5.46
N PRO A 102 3.40 -2.01 -6.32
CA PRO A 102 2.12 -2.56 -5.94
C PRO A 102 2.24 -4.07 -5.70
N VAL A 103 1.62 -4.53 -4.64
CA VAL A 103 1.53 -5.95 -4.27
C VAL A 103 0.12 -6.31 -3.83
N THR A 104 -0.20 -7.59 -3.89
CA THR A 104 -1.40 -8.18 -3.31
C THR A 104 -0.98 -9.10 -2.17
N PHE A 105 -1.49 -8.81 -0.97
CA PHE A 105 -1.39 -9.69 0.19
C PHE A 105 -2.58 -10.64 0.17
N VAL A 106 -2.33 -11.91 0.44
CA VAL A 106 -3.35 -12.94 0.51
C VAL A 106 -3.20 -13.66 1.82
N TRP A 107 -4.26 -13.63 2.64
CA TRP A 107 -4.37 -14.44 3.83
C TRP A 107 -5.31 -15.60 3.54
N THR A 108 -4.89 -16.82 3.88
CA THR A 108 -5.67 -18.04 3.63
C THR A 108 -5.79 -18.86 4.91
N HIS A 109 -7.01 -19.30 5.21
CA HIS A 109 -7.33 -20.21 6.31
C HIS A 109 -8.41 -21.19 5.83
N GLY A 110 -8.09 -22.49 5.79
CA GLY A 110 -8.96 -23.48 5.16
C GLY A 110 -9.34 -23.09 3.72
N ASP A 111 -10.64 -22.98 3.45
CA ASP A 111 -11.18 -22.55 2.15
C ASP A 111 -11.41 -21.02 2.07
N GLU A 112 -11.18 -20.29 3.16
CA GLU A 112 -11.36 -18.85 3.24
C GLU A 112 -10.10 -18.10 2.77
N ARG A 113 -10.32 -17.01 2.04
CA ARG A 113 -9.25 -16.22 1.44
C ARG A 113 -9.61 -14.74 1.44
N ARG A 114 -8.73 -13.91 2.00
CA ARG A 114 -8.82 -12.45 1.95
C ARG A 114 -7.64 -11.89 1.15
N GLU A 115 -7.95 -11.14 0.11
CA GLU A 115 -6.94 -10.41 -0.66
C GLU A 115 -6.98 -8.93 -0.30
N THR A 116 -5.83 -8.30 -0.14
CA THR A 116 -5.71 -6.87 0.13
C THR A 116 -4.60 -6.28 -0.74
N MET A 117 -4.89 -5.20 -1.43
CA MET A 117 -3.88 -4.47 -2.22
C MET A 117 -3.04 -3.58 -1.31
N GLY A 118 -1.75 -3.44 -1.63
CA GLY A 118 -0.88 -2.46 -0.99
C GLY A 118 0.39 -2.20 -1.77
N PHE A 119 1.39 -1.65 -1.11
CA PHE A 119 2.66 -1.27 -1.74
C PHE A 119 3.84 -1.69 -0.88
N LEU A 120 4.85 -2.27 -1.51
CA LEU A 120 6.18 -2.40 -0.92
C LEU A 120 6.91 -1.08 -1.12
N GLN A 121 7.38 -0.50 -0.01
CA GLN A 121 8.15 0.74 -0.01
C GLN A 121 9.65 0.43 -0.04
N PRO A 122 10.47 1.27 -0.68
CA PRO A 122 11.93 1.26 -0.47
C PRO A 122 12.26 1.37 1.02
N ALA A 123 12.97 0.39 1.57
CA ALA A 123 13.34 0.38 2.98
C ALA A 123 14.64 -0.40 3.21
N GLU A 124 15.46 0.10 4.13
CA GLU A 124 16.69 -0.59 4.57
C GLU A 124 16.40 -1.69 5.61
N THR A 125 15.29 -1.55 6.34
CA THR A 125 14.87 -2.45 7.41
C THR A 125 13.49 -3.03 7.13
N LEU A 126 13.13 -4.06 7.88
CA LEU A 126 11.76 -4.58 7.89
C LEU A 126 10.80 -3.50 8.37
N ALA A 127 9.67 -3.37 7.66
CA ALA A 127 8.60 -2.45 7.98
C ALA A 127 7.24 -3.15 7.90
N PRO A 128 6.24 -2.68 8.67
CA PRO A 128 4.88 -3.21 8.57
C PRO A 128 4.35 -3.07 7.15
N ALA A 129 3.88 -4.17 6.58
CA ALA A 129 3.38 -4.23 5.20
C ALA A 129 1.88 -4.56 5.15
N ALA A 130 1.41 -5.47 6.00
CA ALA A 130 0.01 -5.84 6.13
C ALA A 130 -0.27 -6.39 7.53
N SER A 131 -1.54 -6.44 7.92
CA SER A 131 -1.99 -7.10 9.14
C SER A 131 -3.19 -8.00 8.88
N LEU A 132 -3.27 -9.07 9.66
CA LEU A 132 -4.45 -9.90 9.81
C LEU A 132 -5.07 -9.59 11.17
N LEU A 133 -6.27 -9.03 11.17
CA LEU A 133 -7.07 -8.82 12.38
C LEU A 133 -7.74 -10.14 12.77
N LEU A 134 -7.51 -10.59 14.00
CA LEU A 134 -8.02 -11.89 14.46
C LEU A 134 -9.44 -11.80 15.04
N ASP A 135 -9.92 -10.59 15.33
CA ASP A 135 -11.25 -10.29 15.84
C ASP A 135 -12.32 -10.10 14.74
N GLN A 136 -11.96 -10.30 13.47
CA GLN A 136 -12.83 -10.03 12.32
C GLN A 136 -12.81 -11.17 11.29
N PRO A 137 -13.97 -11.69 10.85
CA PRO A 137 -14.04 -12.79 9.88
C PRO A 137 -13.34 -12.42 8.58
N LEU A 138 -12.74 -13.38 7.88
CA LEU A 138 -12.07 -13.21 6.57
C LEU A 138 -12.97 -12.68 5.42
N ALA A 139 -14.22 -12.32 5.71
CA ALA A 139 -15.30 -11.94 4.81
C ALA A 139 -14.87 -11.24 3.50
N ARG A 140 -15.54 -11.67 2.42
CA ARG A 140 -15.48 -10.98 1.12
C ARG A 140 -16.05 -9.56 1.26
N GLU A 141 -15.49 -8.62 0.50
CA GLU A 141 -16.05 -7.27 0.38
C GLU A 141 -17.58 -7.33 0.16
N GLY A 142 -18.34 -6.78 1.12
CA GLY A 142 -19.80 -6.68 1.04
C GLY A 142 -20.59 -7.60 1.98
N GLU A 143 -19.95 -8.53 2.69
CA GLU A 143 -20.61 -9.40 3.67
C GLU A 143 -20.24 -8.93 5.09
N GLN A 144 -21.11 -8.12 5.68
CA GLN A 144 -20.82 -7.36 6.89
C GLN A 144 -21.79 -7.74 8.01
N ASP A 145 -21.90 -9.03 8.30
CA ASP A 145 -22.56 -9.50 9.52
C ASP A 145 -21.52 -10.06 10.49
N THR A 146 -20.96 -9.17 11.31
CA THR A 146 -19.92 -9.50 12.29
C THR A 146 -20.51 -9.88 13.66
N LYS A 147 -21.84 -9.97 13.79
CA LYS A 147 -22.51 -10.09 15.10
C LYS A 147 -22.34 -11.46 15.76
N ASP A 148 -22.06 -12.49 14.98
CA ASP A 148 -21.93 -13.88 15.45
C ASP A 148 -20.55 -14.48 15.14
N PHE A 149 -19.52 -13.64 14.98
CA PHE A 149 -18.17 -14.13 14.71
C PHE A 149 -17.58 -14.83 15.94
N ASP A 150 -17.23 -16.12 15.79
CA ASP A 150 -16.50 -16.89 16.78
C ASP A 150 -14.98 -16.78 16.49
N PRO A 151 -14.18 -16.13 17.35
CA PRO A 151 -12.74 -16.05 17.16
C PRO A 151 -12.07 -17.42 17.08
N LEU A 152 -12.61 -18.45 17.74
CA LEU A 152 -12.07 -19.82 17.66
C LEU A 152 -12.16 -20.39 16.23
N ALA A 153 -13.04 -19.85 15.38
CA ALA A 153 -13.07 -20.20 13.97
C ALA A 153 -11.76 -19.84 13.24
N HIS A 154 -10.95 -18.92 13.77
CA HIS A 154 -9.64 -18.60 13.23
C HIS A 154 -8.51 -19.53 13.74
N ALA A 155 -8.76 -20.45 14.66
CA ALA A 155 -7.74 -21.38 15.12
C ALA A 155 -7.31 -22.34 13.98
N GLY A 156 -6.06 -22.80 14.02
CA GLY A 156 -5.48 -23.75 13.09
C GLY A 156 -4.44 -23.13 12.14
N ALA A 157 -4.23 -23.80 11.01
CA ALA A 157 -3.16 -23.47 10.06
C ALA A 157 -3.56 -22.33 9.12
N TRP A 158 -2.65 -21.38 8.95
CA TRP A 158 -2.77 -20.22 8.08
C TRP A 158 -1.63 -20.15 7.09
N SER A 159 -1.87 -19.50 5.96
CA SER A 159 -0.81 -19.01 5.09
C SER A 159 -0.99 -17.55 4.72
N VAL A 160 0.13 -16.88 4.51
CA VAL A 160 0.21 -15.56 3.89
C VAL A 160 1.07 -15.63 2.65
N GLU A 161 0.55 -15.08 1.56
CA GLU A 161 1.25 -14.97 0.30
C GLU A 161 1.30 -13.51 -0.14
N VAL A 162 2.43 -13.10 -0.72
CA VAL A 162 2.61 -11.77 -1.28
C VAL A 162 2.93 -11.92 -2.75
N TYR A 163 2.12 -11.26 -3.57
CA TYR A 163 2.29 -11.28 -5.01
C TYR A 163 2.63 -9.88 -5.52
N SER A 164 3.68 -9.78 -6.32
CA SER A 164 3.93 -8.58 -7.12
C SER A 164 3.17 -8.65 -8.43
N THR A 165 2.70 -7.51 -8.90
CA THR A 165 2.17 -7.37 -10.27
C THR A 165 3.19 -6.62 -11.11
N ASP A 166 3.71 -7.27 -12.16
CA ASP A 166 4.58 -6.66 -13.15
C ASP A 166 4.04 -6.84 -14.58
N ALA A 167 4.82 -6.45 -15.58
CA ALA A 167 4.43 -6.57 -16.99
C ALA A 167 4.19 -8.02 -17.45
N ASN A 168 4.70 -9.02 -16.73
CA ASN A 168 4.52 -10.45 -17.00
C ASN A 168 3.34 -11.05 -16.23
N GLY A 169 2.66 -10.26 -15.40
CA GLY A 169 1.52 -10.68 -14.60
C GLY A 169 1.83 -10.77 -13.10
N ARG A 170 1.11 -11.66 -12.42
CA ARG A 170 1.19 -11.86 -10.98
C ARG A 170 2.30 -12.87 -10.66
N SER A 171 3.28 -12.49 -9.84
CA SER A 171 4.38 -13.36 -9.39
C SER A 171 4.39 -13.46 -7.87
N LEU A 172 4.49 -14.67 -7.33
CA LEU A 172 4.71 -14.90 -5.89
C LEU A 172 6.11 -14.41 -5.52
N VAL A 173 6.22 -13.56 -4.50
CA VAL A 173 7.49 -12.99 -4.03
C VAL A 173 7.79 -13.32 -2.56
N PHE A 174 6.78 -13.68 -1.80
CA PHE A 174 6.92 -14.14 -0.41
C PHE A 174 5.76 -15.08 -0.07
N GLU A 175 6.05 -16.13 0.69
CA GLU A 175 5.06 -17.07 1.22
C GLU A 175 5.49 -17.50 2.62
N ARG A 176 4.52 -17.62 3.53
CA ARG A 176 4.76 -18.16 4.86
C ARG A 176 3.53 -18.84 5.43
N THR A 177 3.75 -19.97 6.08
CA THR A 177 2.74 -20.68 6.88
C THR A 177 2.95 -20.42 8.37
N PHE A 178 1.86 -20.35 9.12
CA PHE A 178 1.87 -20.19 10.58
C PHE A 178 0.61 -20.81 11.19
N GLU A 179 0.54 -20.83 12.51
CA GLU A 179 -0.58 -21.42 13.25
C GLU A 179 -1.17 -20.42 14.24
N VAL A 180 -2.50 -20.37 14.32
CA VAL A 180 -3.23 -19.65 15.36
C VAL A 180 -3.76 -20.68 16.33
N LEU A 181 -3.44 -20.53 17.60
CA LEU A 181 -3.75 -21.47 18.66
C LEU A 181 -4.83 -20.89 19.59
N GLU A 182 -5.64 -21.78 20.14
CA GLU A 182 -6.48 -21.44 21.29
C GLU A 182 -5.61 -20.95 22.46
N ALA A 183 -6.17 -20.07 23.29
CA ALA A 183 -5.44 -19.39 24.35
C ALA A 183 -4.69 -20.36 25.30
N GLU A 184 -5.37 -21.43 25.72
CA GLU A 184 -4.80 -22.44 26.62
C GLU A 184 -3.64 -23.19 25.97
N THR A 185 -3.79 -23.55 24.68
CA THR A 185 -2.76 -24.24 23.91
C THR A 185 -1.55 -23.33 23.68
N PHE A 186 -1.78 -22.04 23.41
CA PHE A 186 -0.71 -21.06 23.25
C PHE A 186 0.05 -20.81 24.56
N ALA A 187 -0.65 -20.75 25.69
CA ALA A 187 -0.03 -20.61 27.01
C ALA A 187 0.86 -21.82 27.35
N ALA A 188 0.39 -23.03 27.04
CA ALA A 188 1.19 -24.25 27.20
C ALA A 188 2.45 -24.22 26.33
N TYR A 189 2.31 -23.80 25.06
CA TYR A 189 3.44 -23.63 24.15
C TYR A 189 4.49 -22.64 24.69
N GLN A 190 4.07 -21.48 25.20
CA GLN A 190 4.99 -20.50 25.78
C GLN A 190 5.74 -21.04 27.00
N ALA A 191 5.04 -21.74 27.89
CA ALA A 191 5.66 -22.35 29.07
C ALA A 191 6.75 -23.37 28.68
N GLU A 192 6.52 -24.15 27.64
CA GLU A 192 7.51 -25.08 27.09
C GLU A 192 8.72 -24.35 26.50
N GLN A 193 8.50 -23.26 25.73
CA GLN A 193 9.59 -22.45 25.17
C GLN A 193 10.49 -21.87 26.27
N VAL A 194 9.91 -21.35 27.36
CA VAL A 194 10.67 -20.83 28.50
C VAL A 194 11.50 -21.94 29.16
N ALA A 195 10.89 -23.10 29.39
CA ALA A 195 11.58 -24.25 29.99
C ALA A 195 12.77 -24.74 29.15
N LEU A 196 12.67 -24.69 27.82
CA LEU A 196 13.76 -25.05 26.90
C LEU A 196 14.94 -24.07 26.96
N VAL A 197 14.68 -22.78 27.15
CA VAL A 197 15.75 -21.77 27.28
C VAL A 197 16.48 -21.91 28.62
N GLU A 198 15.76 -22.25 29.69
CA GLU A 198 16.34 -22.44 31.03
C GLU A 198 17.18 -23.72 31.13
N GLN A 199 16.90 -24.73 30.30
CA GLN A 199 17.64 -25.99 30.22
C GLN A 199 18.84 -25.93 29.24
N GLY A 200 19.52 -24.78 29.14
CA GLY A 200 20.61 -24.52 28.18
C GLY A 200 21.59 -25.69 27.94
N PRO A 201 22.24 -25.75 26.77
CA PRO A 201 22.96 -26.93 26.30
C PRO A 201 24.01 -27.39 27.34
N ALA A 202 23.91 -28.66 27.71
CA ALA A 202 24.83 -29.34 28.63
C ALA A 202 26.28 -29.33 28.14
#